data_AF-A0AAN8XA19-F1
#
_entry.id   AF-A0AAN8XA19-F1
#
_cell.length_a   1.000
_cell.length_b   1.000
_cell.length_c   1.000
_cell.angle_alpha   90.00
_cell.angle_beta   90.00
_cell.angle_gamma   90.00
#
_symmetry.space_group_name_H-M   'P 1'
#
loop_
_entity.id
_entity.type
_entity.pdbx_description
1 polymer ?
#
loop_
_entity_poly.entity_id
_entity_poly.type
_entity_poly.pdbx_seq_one_letter_code
_entity_poly.pdbx_strand_id
1 'polypeptide(L)'
;PFVSFATTLVKEAVNTSEIPITGNTHKPNENILSNTKNVQHATTTKVQETSVDSYEVMPIREPGDSNFPFEDKRTPRVFNTSVDIFKEIPRELDPRNPNNPPLKKILFWNDAYGQKHFGFGFGQEPFHRAGCRVKTCMTTGNRNRFPLEEFDAVIWHFRSNDKSLPSYRSPHTRYVFWMMESASHLYGNIKQYNGTFNWTFTYRLDSDFPNPYGKVYRRHEPLPMTHVDLSKKTKFAAWFVSNCATIGGRRSFIDTLEKWIDIDIYGACGALKCDRKDQWSTCYKMLEKDYKFYFSFENSLCKDYATEKFFNILKLNIIPVVYGLGSYHLQAPPHSYINALNFPSAKALADYLLYLSKNQTAYEEYFQWKRFHYQPTQWEKVARPWCQLCEQLHIDNTKNVYDLHKWFVEDSKCKTRSSPEIHKLISE
;
A
#
# COMPACT_ATOMS: atom_id res chain seq x y z
N PRO A 1 -1.20 29.08 -51.27
CA PRO A 1 -2.46 28.46 -50.76
C PRO A 1 -2.65 28.81 -49.27
N PHE A 2 -3.45 29.80 -48.84
CA PHE A 2 -4.91 30.02 -49.07
C PHE A 2 -5.74 28.77 -48.70
N VAL A 3 -6.76 28.75 -47.79
CA VAL A 3 -7.48 29.77 -46.96
C VAL A 3 -7.87 29.11 -45.58
N SER A 4 -7.97 29.72 -44.39
CA SER A 4 -7.85 31.10 -43.83
C SER A 4 -9.13 31.92 -43.48
N PHE A 5 -10.00 31.45 -42.57
CA PHE A 5 -11.07 32.26 -41.89
C PHE A 5 -11.28 31.79 -40.43
N ALA A 6 -11.20 32.57 -39.34
CA ALA A 6 -10.94 33.99 -39.05
C ALA A 6 -12.10 35.02 -39.11
N THR A 7 -12.67 35.33 -37.92
CA THR A 7 -13.25 36.63 -37.45
C THR A 7 -13.51 36.45 -35.93
N THR A 8 -12.98 37.17 -34.93
CA THR A 8 -12.25 38.46 -34.78
C THR A 8 -13.16 39.68 -34.49
N LEU A 9 -12.62 40.61 -33.66
CA LEU A 9 -13.05 41.99 -33.33
C LEU A 9 -13.83 42.13 -31.99
N VAL A 10 -13.63 43.17 -31.14
CA VAL A 10 -12.85 44.42 -31.31
C VAL A 10 -12.34 45.08 -29.99
N LYS A 11 -11.06 45.54 -29.99
CA LYS A 11 -10.46 46.81 -29.43
C LYS A 11 -10.66 47.24 -27.94
N GLU A 12 -9.59 47.62 -27.20
CA GLU A 12 -8.96 48.96 -26.96
C GLU A 12 -9.78 49.94 -26.07
N ALA A 13 -9.23 50.82 -25.21
CA ALA A 13 -7.86 51.03 -24.69
C ALA A 13 -7.80 52.06 -23.52
N VAL A 14 -6.70 52.04 -22.73
CA VAL A 14 -5.98 53.19 -22.11
C VAL A 14 -6.69 54.15 -21.10
N ASN A 15 -6.42 53.90 -19.81
CA ASN A 15 -5.75 54.80 -18.83
C ASN A 15 -6.48 55.99 -18.11
N THR A 16 -5.86 56.43 -16.99
CA THR A 16 -5.93 57.70 -16.22
C THR A 16 -6.95 57.88 -15.05
N SER A 17 -6.42 58.19 -13.85
CA SER A 17 -6.78 59.24 -12.84
C SER A 17 -8.25 59.46 -12.36
N GLU A 18 -8.60 59.85 -11.11
CA GLU A 18 -7.82 60.23 -9.91
C GLU A 18 -8.68 60.44 -8.60
N ILE A 19 -8.06 60.26 -7.40
CA ILE A 19 -8.35 60.79 -6.02
C ILE A 19 -9.78 60.58 -5.34
N PRO A 20 -10.10 61.04 -4.08
CA PRO A 20 -10.76 60.15 -3.10
C PRO A 20 -11.97 60.75 -2.32
N ILE A 21 -12.45 60.07 -1.27
CA ILE A 21 -13.22 60.68 -0.15
C ILE A 21 -12.70 60.19 1.23
N THR A 22 -12.70 61.10 2.21
CA THR A 22 -12.29 60.97 3.63
C THR A 22 -13.34 60.28 4.52
N GLY A 23 -13.09 59.81 5.75
CA GLY A 23 -11.89 59.83 6.63
C GLY A 23 -12.32 59.65 8.11
N ASN A 24 -11.37 59.72 9.08
CA ASN A 24 -11.47 60.08 10.52
C ASN A 24 -12.69 59.63 11.41
N THR A 25 -12.57 59.34 12.72
CA THR A 25 -11.49 59.59 13.72
C THR A 25 -11.59 58.66 14.96
N HIS A 26 -10.70 58.88 15.94
CA HIS A 26 -10.80 58.54 17.39
C HIS A 26 -10.39 57.15 17.93
N LYS A 27 -9.11 57.11 18.29
CA LYS A 27 -8.51 56.56 19.53
C LYS A 27 -8.57 57.65 20.66
N PRO A 28 -8.04 57.47 21.90
CA PRO A 28 -7.38 56.31 22.55
C PRO A 28 -7.85 56.03 24.02
N ASN A 29 -7.00 55.33 24.80
CA ASN A 29 -6.83 55.29 26.28
C ASN A 29 -7.64 54.25 27.10
N GLU A 30 -7.15 53.76 28.26
CA GLU A 30 -5.78 53.34 28.71
C GLU A 30 -5.86 52.68 30.12
N ASN A 31 -4.75 52.08 30.61
CA ASN A 31 -4.37 51.96 32.06
C ASN A 31 -5.15 50.97 33.00
N ILE A 32 -4.59 50.33 34.06
CA ILE A 32 -3.19 50.10 34.52
C ILE A 32 -3.05 48.96 35.58
N LEU A 33 -1.85 48.33 35.69
CA LEU A 33 -1.19 47.55 36.79
C LEU A 33 -1.98 46.69 37.83
N SER A 34 -1.60 45.40 38.02
CA SER A 34 -0.79 44.81 39.15
C SER A 34 -1.55 44.50 40.48
N ASN A 35 -1.13 43.71 41.49
CA ASN A 35 0.10 42.95 41.88
C ASN A 35 -0.32 41.87 42.96
N THR A 36 0.45 40.97 43.61
CA THR A 36 1.90 40.64 43.74
C THR A 36 2.12 39.15 44.16
N LYS A 37 3.33 38.61 43.94
CA LYS A 37 4.13 37.56 44.67
C LYS A 37 3.54 36.77 45.88
N ASN A 38 3.87 35.46 45.95
CA ASN A 38 4.81 34.95 47.00
C ASN A 38 5.46 33.58 46.66
N VAL A 39 6.41 33.10 47.49
CA VAL A 39 7.39 32.04 47.18
C VAL A 39 7.39 30.90 48.21
N GLN A 40 7.63 29.65 47.79
CA GLN A 40 8.28 28.61 48.63
C GLN A 40 9.00 27.54 47.78
N HIS A 41 10.10 27.00 48.31
CA HIS A 41 10.85 25.87 47.75
C HIS A 41 10.46 24.55 48.44
N ALA A 42 10.33 23.47 47.67
CA ALA A 42 10.41 22.10 48.17
C ALA A 42 11.00 21.17 47.09
N THR A 43 11.98 20.35 47.48
CA THR A 43 12.66 19.40 46.57
C THR A 43 12.03 18.02 46.73
N THR A 44 11.48 17.42 45.66
CA THR A 44 11.04 16.02 45.70
C THR A 44 11.33 15.30 44.38
N THR A 45 11.71 14.04 44.48
CA THR A 45 12.21 13.21 43.37
C THR A 45 11.13 12.91 42.33
N LYS A 46 11.38 13.20 41.05
CA LYS A 46 10.54 12.70 39.95
C LYS A 46 10.80 11.21 39.74
N VAL A 47 9.82 10.38 40.10
CA VAL A 47 9.66 9.05 39.50
C VAL A 47 9.29 9.24 38.02
N GLN A 48 9.91 8.46 37.15
CA GLN A 48 9.74 8.59 35.70
C GLN A 48 8.61 7.66 35.22
N GLU A 49 7.36 8.09 35.39
CA GLU A 49 6.22 7.38 34.80
C GLU A 49 6.29 7.45 33.27
N THR A 50 6.28 6.28 32.62
CA THR A 50 6.20 6.15 31.17
C THR A 50 4.77 6.46 30.72
N SER A 51 4.59 7.50 29.91
CA SER A 51 3.30 7.85 29.34
C SER A 51 2.74 6.69 28.49
N VAL A 52 1.63 6.10 28.95
CA VAL A 52 0.85 5.15 28.15
C VAL A 52 0.18 5.93 27.02
N ASP A 53 0.29 5.43 25.78
CA ASP A 53 -0.38 6.05 24.63
C ASP A 53 -1.90 6.13 24.86
N SER A 54 -2.43 7.35 24.88
CA SER A 54 -3.86 7.59 25.04
C SER A 54 -4.60 7.19 23.77
N TYR A 55 -5.38 6.11 23.82
CA TYR A 55 -6.18 5.63 22.70
C TYR A 55 -7.25 6.67 22.31
N GLU A 56 -7.01 7.37 21.21
CA GLU A 56 -7.95 8.35 20.65
C GLU A 56 -9.19 7.63 20.12
N VAL A 57 -10.35 7.91 20.72
CA VAL A 57 -11.62 7.26 20.37
C VAL A 57 -12.10 7.82 19.03
N MET A 58 -11.91 7.05 17.96
CA MET A 58 -12.32 7.47 16.62
C MET A 58 -13.85 7.67 16.54
N PRO A 59 -14.34 8.82 16.04
CA PRO A 59 -15.77 9.10 15.96
C PRO A 59 -16.48 8.20 14.93
N ILE A 60 -17.75 7.89 15.20
CA ILE A 60 -18.66 7.19 14.29
C ILE A 60 -18.93 8.09 13.07
N ARG A 61 -18.90 7.53 11.85
CA ARG A 61 -18.98 8.30 10.59
C ARG A 61 -20.14 7.85 9.70
N GLU A 62 -20.53 8.74 8.80
CA GLU A 62 -21.64 8.60 7.86
C GLU A 62 -21.26 7.75 6.61
N PRO A 63 -22.22 7.07 5.96
CA PRO A 63 -21.95 6.33 4.73
C PRO A 63 -21.58 7.27 3.56
N GLY A 64 -20.39 7.07 2.98
CA GLY A 64 -19.92 7.82 1.81
C GLY A 64 -18.67 8.65 2.05
N ASP A 65 -18.35 8.95 3.32
CA ASP A 65 -17.05 9.54 3.69
C ASP A 65 -15.94 8.47 3.66
N SER A 66 -14.75 8.84 3.20
CA SER A 66 -13.72 7.86 2.87
C SER A 66 -12.97 7.33 4.09
N ASN A 67 -13.02 6.00 4.27
CA ASN A 67 -11.79 5.22 4.45
C ASN A 67 -11.94 3.71 4.16
N PHE A 68 -13.15 3.15 4.21
CA PHE A 68 -13.45 1.87 3.56
C PHE A 68 -14.60 1.91 2.55
N PRO A 69 -14.34 2.42 1.34
CA PRO A 69 -14.99 1.85 0.17
C PRO A 69 -14.52 0.40 0.02
N PHE A 70 -15.45 -0.54 0.25
CA PHE A 70 -15.34 -1.92 -0.24
C PHE A 70 -15.33 -1.98 -1.78
N GLU A 71 -15.56 -0.83 -2.44
CA GLU A 71 -15.75 -0.68 -3.87
C GLU A 71 -14.95 0.52 -4.42
N ASP A 72 -13.63 0.39 -4.58
CA ASP A 72 -12.99 1.14 -5.67
C ASP A 72 -13.48 0.51 -6.98
N LYS A 73 -14.40 1.21 -7.67
CA LYS A 73 -15.09 0.75 -8.88
C LYS A 73 -14.16 0.30 -10.03
N ARG A 74 -12.86 0.62 -9.97
CA ARG A 74 -11.83 0.18 -10.92
C ARG A 74 -11.18 -1.16 -10.56
N THR A 75 -11.50 -1.71 -9.40
CA THR A 75 -11.08 -3.06 -8.97
C THR A 75 -12.10 -4.06 -9.49
N PRO A 76 -11.71 -5.08 -10.27
CA PRO A 76 -12.62 -6.13 -10.69
C PRO A 76 -13.30 -6.78 -9.48
N ARG A 77 -14.63 -6.87 -9.47
CA ARG A 77 -15.37 -7.61 -8.44
C ARG A 77 -15.21 -9.10 -8.73
N VAL A 78 -14.32 -9.77 -8.00
CA VAL A 78 -14.14 -11.24 -8.09
C VAL A 78 -15.43 -11.96 -7.65
N PHE A 79 -16.06 -11.45 -6.59
CA PHE A 79 -17.38 -11.89 -6.13
C PHE A 79 -18.44 -10.86 -6.48
N ASN A 80 -19.60 -11.31 -6.94
CA ASN A 80 -20.79 -10.47 -7.03
C ASN A 80 -21.30 -10.21 -5.61
N THR A 81 -20.79 -9.17 -4.96
CA THR A 81 -21.30 -8.68 -3.67
C THR A 81 -22.74 -8.24 -3.87
N SER A 82 -23.69 -9.14 -3.61
CA SER A 82 -25.12 -8.87 -3.60
C SER A 82 -25.40 -7.80 -2.55
N VAL A 83 -25.47 -6.55 -3.01
CA VAL A 83 -25.64 -5.37 -2.15
C VAL A 83 -26.88 -5.55 -1.26
N ASP A 84 -27.88 -6.26 -1.78
CA ASP A 84 -29.16 -6.56 -1.16
C ASP A 84 -29.06 -7.39 0.13
N ILE A 85 -28.15 -8.38 0.24
CA ILE A 85 -27.94 -9.14 1.49
C ILE A 85 -27.38 -8.23 2.60
N PHE A 86 -26.65 -7.18 2.23
CA PHE A 86 -25.95 -6.30 3.18
C PHE A 86 -26.60 -4.91 3.33
N LYS A 87 -27.75 -4.65 2.69
CA LYS A 87 -28.57 -3.45 2.95
C LYS A 87 -29.23 -3.49 4.32
N GLU A 88 -29.51 -4.69 4.85
CA GLU A 88 -30.40 -4.87 6.00
C GLU A 88 -29.69 -5.29 7.30
N ILE A 89 -28.38 -5.60 7.28
CA ILE A 89 -27.65 -5.91 8.53
C ILE A 89 -27.50 -4.64 9.37
N PRO A 90 -28.06 -4.56 10.58
CA PRO A 90 -27.94 -3.37 11.44
C PRO A 90 -26.48 -3.10 11.84
N ARG A 91 -26.14 -1.81 12.06
CA ARG A 91 -24.76 -1.40 12.45
C ARG A 91 -24.30 -2.06 13.76
N GLU A 92 -25.26 -2.39 14.63
CA GLU A 92 -25.14 -3.16 15.87
C GLU A 92 -26.28 -4.19 15.92
N LEU A 93 -25.97 -5.45 16.26
CA LEU A 93 -26.95 -6.53 16.36
C LEU A 93 -27.48 -6.63 17.79
N ASP A 94 -28.80 -6.69 17.99
CA ASP A 94 -29.37 -7.04 19.30
C ASP A 94 -28.97 -8.50 19.63
N PRO A 95 -28.21 -8.76 20.71
CA PRO A 95 -27.75 -10.11 21.04
C PRO A 95 -28.87 -11.15 21.26
N ARG A 96 -30.12 -10.70 21.41
CA ARG A 96 -31.31 -11.54 21.64
C ARG A 96 -32.10 -11.84 20.36
N ASN A 97 -31.76 -11.21 19.23
CA ASN A 97 -32.43 -11.46 17.96
C ASN A 97 -32.02 -12.83 17.38
N PRO A 98 -32.93 -13.81 17.24
CA PRO A 98 -32.60 -15.12 16.69
C PRO A 98 -32.24 -15.10 15.20
N ASN A 99 -32.59 -14.02 14.48
CA ASN A 99 -32.30 -13.86 13.05
C ASN A 99 -30.93 -13.21 12.77
N ASN A 100 -30.08 -13.04 13.79
CA ASN A 100 -28.73 -12.53 13.61
C ASN A 100 -27.86 -13.48 12.75
N PRO A 101 -26.97 -12.96 11.88
CA PRO A 101 -26.02 -13.81 11.14
C PRO A 101 -25.13 -14.61 12.10
N PRO A 102 -24.95 -15.93 11.90
CA PRO A 102 -24.24 -16.80 12.85
C PRO A 102 -22.75 -16.44 12.92
N LEU A 103 -22.16 -16.52 14.13
CA LEU A 103 -20.76 -16.18 14.33
C LEU A 103 -19.81 -17.16 13.60
N LYS A 104 -19.20 -16.67 12.52
CA LYS A 104 -18.24 -17.42 11.70
C LYS A 104 -16.90 -17.59 12.40
N LYS A 105 -16.36 -18.81 12.43
CA LYS A 105 -15.09 -19.11 13.13
C LYS A 105 -13.96 -19.36 12.14
N ILE A 106 -12.92 -18.55 12.21
CA ILE A 106 -11.75 -18.56 11.33
C ILE A 106 -10.53 -19.05 12.11
N LEU A 107 -10.01 -20.22 11.74
CA LEU A 107 -8.79 -20.79 12.31
C LEU A 107 -7.56 -20.35 11.50
N PHE A 108 -6.63 -19.67 12.14
CA PHE A 108 -5.28 -19.47 11.65
C PHE A 108 -4.46 -20.73 11.97
N TRP A 109 -4.26 -21.60 10.99
CA TRP A 109 -3.72 -22.95 11.24
C TRP A 109 -2.27 -22.89 11.72
N ASN A 110 -1.39 -22.32 10.90
CA ASN A 110 0.05 -22.22 11.11
C ASN A 110 0.49 -20.73 11.13
N ASP A 111 1.77 -20.45 11.32
CA ASP A 111 2.26 -19.07 11.50
C ASP A 111 2.44 -18.31 10.17
N ALA A 112 2.19 -17.01 10.19
CA ALA A 112 2.61 -16.07 9.15
C ALA A 112 3.92 -15.39 9.57
N TYR A 113 5.07 -15.91 9.10
CA TYR A 113 6.41 -15.36 9.36
C TYR A 113 6.71 -15.17 10.87
N GLY A 114 6.42 -16.22 11.66
CA GLY A 114 6.53 -16.22 13.13
C GLY A 114 5.30 -15.71 13.87
N GLN A 115 4.35 -15.04 13.20
CA GLN A 115 3.17 -14.44 13.84
C GLN A 115 1.92 -15.33 13.65
N LYS A 116 1.31 -15.79 14.74
CA LYS A 116 0.07 -16.59 14.70
C LYS A 116 -1.21 -15.79 14.40
N HIS A 117 -1.15 -14.46 14.34
CA HIS A 117 -2.30 -13.55 14.18
C HIS A 117 -2.38 -12.86 12.80
N PHE A 118 -1.51 -13.23 11.85
CA PHE A 118 -1.50 -12.74 10.46
C PHE A 118 -1.55 -11.19 10.33
N GLY A 119 -0.99 -10.46 11.30
CA GLY A 119 -1.06 -9.00 11.39
C GLY A 119 -2.43 -8.40 11.72
N PHE A 120 -3.50 -9.20 11.78
CA PHE A 120 -4.89 -8.72 11.96
C PHE A 120 -5.35 -8.75 13.43
N GLY A 121 -5.09 -9.85 14.13
CA GLY A 121 -5.45 -10.04 15.54
C GLY A 121 -6.19 -11.35 15.82
N PHE A 122 -6.89 -11.40 16.96
CA PHE A 122 -7.71 -12.54 17.40
C PHE A 122 -9.06 -12.06 17.96
N GLY A 123 -10.05 -12.95 17.97
CA GLY A 123 -11.41 -12.66 18.43
C GLY A 123 -12.24 -11.91 17.39
N GLN A 124 -13.31 -11.25 17.84
CA GLN A 124 -14.17 -10.39 17.00
C GLN A 124 -13.64 -8.96 16.87
N GLU A 125 -12.91 -8.47 17.90
CA GLU A 125 -12.43 -7.08 17.99
C GLU A 125 -11.72 -6.57 16.72
N PRO A 126 -10.87 -7.34 16.02
CA PRO A 126 -10.26 -6.89 14.76
C PRO A 126 -11.27 -6.48 13.68
N PHE A 127 -12.42 -7.16 13.57
CA PHE A 127 -13.48 -6.81 12.61
C PHE A 127 -14.26 -5.56 13.03
N HIS A 128 -14.41 -5.33 14.34
CA HIS A 128 -15.01 -4.11 14.87
C HIS A 128 -14.07 -2.90 14.67
N ARG A 129 -12.79 -3.01 15.03
CA ARG A 129 -11.75 -1.99 14.83
C ARG A 129 -11.45 -1.71 13.34
N ALA A 130 -11.71 -2.67 12.47
CA ALA A 130 -11.62 -2.51 11.02
C ALA A 130 -12.81 -1.73 10.43
N GLY A 131 -13.92 -1.59 11.16
CA GLY A 131 -15.16 -1.02 10.62
C GLY A 131 -15.78 -1.89 9.52
N CYS A 132 -15.58 -3.22 9.57
CA CYS A 132 -16.16 -4.12 8.56
C CYS A 132 -17.70 -4.01 8.52
N ARG A 133 -18.31 -4.14 7.33
CA ARG A 133 -19.79 -4.17 7.19
C ARG A 133 -20.37 -5.38 7.92
N VAL A 134 -19.74 -6.55 7.74
CA VAL A 134 -20.03 -7.76 8.51
C VAL A 134 -18.98 -7.91 9.61
N LYS A 135 -19.44 -8.07 10.85
CA LYS A 135 -18.60 -8.19 12.07
C LYS A 135 -18.76 -9.54 12.77
N THR A 136 -19.72 -10.37 12.34
CA THR A 136 -20.06 -11.70 12.88
C THR A 136 -19.05 -12.76 12.45
N CYS A 137 -17.77 -12.48 12.68
CA CYS A 137 -16.63 -13.36 12.45
C CYS A 137 -15.65 -13.27 13.61
N MET A 138 -15.02 -14.37 13.99
CA MET A 138 -13.89 -14.37 14.93
C MET A 138 -12.69 -15.13 14.41
N THR A 139 -11.49 -14.67 14.77
CA THR A 139 -10.22 -15.31 14.41
C THR A 139 -9.55 -15.97 15.62
N THR A 140 -8.88 -17.10 15.44
CA THR A 140 -8.06 -17.72 16.49
C THR A 140 -6.87 -18.50 15.91
N GLY A 141 -5.74 -18.49 16.63
CA GLY A 141 -4.57 -19.33 16.34
C GLY A 141 -4.45 -20.58 17.23
N ASN A 142 -5.52 -20.93 17.96
CA ASN A 142 -5.59 -22.14 18.78
C ASN A 142 -6.48 -23.19 18.09
N ARG A 143 -5.83 -24.23 17.55
CA ARG A 143 -6.47 -25.37 16.86
C ARG A 143 -7.44 -26.15 17.75
N ASN A 144 -7.26 -26.07 19.08
CA ASN A 144 -8.04 -26.82 20.07
C ASN A 144 -9.10 -25.94 20.77
N ARG A 145 -9.37 -24.73 20.26
CA ARG A 145 -10.38 -23.83 20.86
C ARG A 145 -11.82 -24.30 20.61
N PHE A 146 -12.05 -24.97 19.49
CA PHE A 146 -13.30 -25.57 19.05
C PHE A 146 -12.97 -26.87 18.29
N PRO A 147 -13.94 -27.80 18.11
CA PRO A 147 -13.82 -28.90 17.16
C PRO A 147 -13.51 -28.41 15.73
N LEU A 148 -12.89 -29.25 14.88
CA LEU A 148 -12.50 -28.85 13.52
C LEU A 148 -13.71 -28.55 12.63
N GLU A 149 -14.82 -29.21 12.91
CA GLU A 149 -16.13 -29.06 12.30
C GLU A 149 -16.91 -27.82 12.72
N GLU A 150 -16.42 -27.08 13.73
CA GLU A 150 -16.98 -25.79 14.14
C GLU A 150 -16.34 -24.57 13.45
N PHE A 151 -15.29 -24.77 12.63
CA PHE A 151 -14.63 -23.71 11.87
C PHE A 151 -15.16 -23.60 10.44
N ASP A 152 -15.68 -22.42 10.08
CA ASP A 152 -16.10 -22.09 8.72
C ASP A 152 -14.91 -21.86 7.78
N ALA A 153 -13.75 -21.44 8.31
CA ALA A 153 -12.54 -21.21 7.52
C ALA A 153 -11.25 -21.67 8.22
N VAL A 154 -10.30 -22.16 7.42
CA VAL A 154 -8.93 -22.49 7.84
C VAL A 154 -7.96 -21.74 6.94
N ILE A 155 -7.25 -20.75 7.51
CA ILE A 155 -6.18 -20.02 6.83
C ILE A 155 -4.87 -20.77 7.01
N TRP A 156 -4.15 -20.99 5.92
CA TRP A 156 -2.90 -21.75 5.91
C TRP A 156 -1.83 -21.04 5.10
N HIS A 157 -0.69 -20.75 5.72
CA HIS A 157 0.43 -20.03 5.11
C HIS A 157 1.46 -21.00 4.50
N PHE A 158 1.78 -20.80 3.21
CA PHE A 158 2.71 -21.66 2.49
C PHE A 158 4.15 -21.68 3.04
N ARG A 159 4.68 -20.57 3.57
CA ARG A 159 6.07 -20.51 4.09
C ARG A 159 6.21 -20.76 5.61
N SER A 160 5.14 -21.14 6.31
CA SER A 160 5.30 -21.66 7.69
C SER A 160 6.19 -22.92 7.68
N ASN A 161 6.92 -23.17 8.76
CA ASN A 161 7.63 -24.44 8.95
C ASN A 161 6.66 -25.61 9.19
N ASP A 162 5.48 -25.35 9.76
CA ASP A 162 4.44 -26.37 9.90
C ASP A 162 3.66 -26.52 8.59
N LYS A 163 3.91 -27.66 7.91
CA LYS A 163 3.25 -28.06 6.66
C LYS A 163 2.01 -28.94 6.87
N SER A 164 1.62 -29.24 8.11
CA SER A 164 0.43 -30.04 8.40
C SER A 164 -0.84 -29.38 7.88
N LEU A 165 -1.86 -30.19 7.64
CA LEU A 165 -3.25 -29.78 7.42
C LEU A 165 -4.12 -30.38 8.53
N PRO A 166 -5.35 -29.91 8.73
CA PRO A 166 -6.27 -30.56 9.66
C PRO A 166 -6.50 -32.03 9.30
N SER A 167 -6.53 -32.91 10.30
CA SER A 167 -6.69 -34.36 10.13
C SER A 167 -8.08 -34.75 9.60
N TYR A 168 -9.07 -33.88 9.78
CA TYR A 168 -10.40 -34.00 9.22
C TYR A 168 -10.80 -32.70 8.50
N ARG A 169 -11.55 -32.84 7.41
CA ARG A 169 -12.05 -31.72 6.61
C ARG A 169 -13.56 -31.80 6.44
N SER A 170 -14.26 -30.96 7.16
CA SER A 170 -15.71 -30.79 7.04
C SER A 170 -16.07 -30.22 5.66
N PRO A 171 -17.15 -30.69 5.01
CA PRO A 171 -17.55 -30.22 3.68
C PRO A 171 -17.96 -28.74 3.58
N HIS A 172 -18.16 -28.05 4.72
CA HIS A 172 -18.45 -26.62 4.76
C HIS A 172 -17.17 -25.76 4.85
N THR A 173 -16.14 -26.23 5.57
CA THR A 173 -14.95 -25.46 5.94
C THR A 173 -14.14 -25.03 4.72
N ARG A 174 -14.01 -23.72 4.52
CA ARG A 174 -13.23 -23.10 3.45
C ARG A 174 -11.74 -23.11 3.79
N TYR A 175 -10.95 -23.85 3.03
CA TYR A 175 -9.49 -23.83 3.18
C TYR A 175 -8.92 -22.70 2.33
N VAL A 176 -8.17 -21.78 2.95
CA VAL A 176 -7.69 -20.55 2.33
C VAL A 176 -6.15 -20.56 2.21
N PHE A 177 -5.66 -20.55 0.99
CA PHE A 177 -4.23 -20.49 0.68
C PHE A 177 -3.71 -19.06 0.89
N TRP A 178 -2.89 -18.85 1.91
CA TRP A 178 -2.30 -17.54 2.22
C TRP A 178 -0.83 -17.48 1.78
N MET A 179 -0.49 -16.51 0.94
CA MET A 179 0.89 -16.33 0.45
C MET A 179 1.19 -14.91 -0.04
N MET A 180 2.21 -14.29 0.56
CA MET A 180 2.64 -12.92 0.20
C MET A 180 3.90 -12.87 -0.67
N GLU A 181 4.70 -13.94 -0.70
CA GLU A 181 5.93 -14.00 -1.51
C GLU A 181 5.64 -14.45 -2.94
N SER A 182 6.42 -13.94 -3.90
CA SER A 182 6.23 -14.23 -5.32
C SER A 182 6.36 -15.72 -5.65
N ALA A 183 5.74 -16.17 -6.74
CA ALA A 183 5.85 -17.56 -7.19
C ALA A 183 7.30 -18.05 -7.46
N SER A 184 8.23 -17.14 -7.78
CA SER A 184 9.67 -17.46 -7.92
C SER A 184 10.42 -17.57 -6.58
N HIS A 185 9.76 -17.30 -5.45
CA HIS A 185 10.32 -17.34 -4.08
C HIS A 185 9.43 -18.17 -3.13
N LEU A 186 8.87 -19.28 -3.63
CA LEU A 186 8.02 -20.19 -2.85
C LEU A 186 8.80 -20.96 -1.75
N TYR A 187 9.98 -21.48 -2.07
CA TYR A 187 10.77 -22.40 -1.22
C TYR A 187 9.99 -23.66 -0.77
N GLY A 188 9.30 -24.30 -1.71
CA GLY A 188 8.63 -25.59 -1.50
C GLY A 188 7.84 -26.05 -2.73
N ASN A 189 7.46 -27.33 -2.78
CA ASN A 189 6.61 -27.86 -3.85
C ASN A 189 5.15 -27.47 -3.62
N ILE A 190 4.65 -26.46 -4.33
CA ILE A 190 3.25 -26.05 -4.23
C ILE A 190 2.26 -27.04 -4.88
N LYS A 191 2.72 -27.84 -5.86
CA LYS A 191 1.89 -28.79 -6.61
C LYS A 191 1.29 -29.89 -5.72
N GLN A 192 1.94 -30.21 -4.59
CA GLN A 192 1.42 -31.18 -3.62
C GLN A 192 0.16 -30.69 -2.86
N TYR A 193 -0.24 -29.43 -3.06
CA TYR A 193 -1.48 -28.84 -2.51
C TYR A 193 -2.51 -28.48 -3.59
N ASN A 194 -2.30 -28.92 -4.85
CA ASN A 194 -3.36 -28.90 -5.86
C ASN A 194 -4.53 -29.75 -5.38
N GLY A 195 -5.76 -29.25 -5.50
CA GLY A 195 -6.94 -29.93 -4.94
C GLY A 195 -7.21 -29.61 -3.46
N THR A 196 -6.31 -28.90 -2.76
CA THR A 196 -6.49 -28.62 -1.33
C THR A 196 -7.30 -27.36 -1.06
N PHE A 197 -7.04 -26.24 -1.73
CA PHE A 197 -7.53 -24.93 -1.29
C PHE A 197 -8.78 -24.46 -2.06
N ASN A 198 -9.77 -23.93 -1.33
CA ASN A 198 -11.01 -23.40 -1.89
C ASN A 198 -10.90 -21.94 -2.31
N TRP A 199 -10.15 -21.16 -1.53
CA TRP A 199 -9.93 -19.73 -1.75
C TRP A 199 -8.44 -19.39 -1.61
N THR A 200 -8.07 -18.21 -2.07
CA THR A 200 -6.72 -17.68 -2.17
C THR A 200 -6.65 -16.27 -1.57
N PHE A 201 -5.60 -16.02 -0.78
CA PHE A 201 -5.37 -14.78 -0.06
C PHE A 201 -3.91 -14.38 -0.30
N THR A 202 -3.65 -13.71 -1.43
CA THR A 202 -2.29 -13.45 -1.91
C THR A 202 -2.11 -12.01 -2.38
N TYR A 203 -0.87 -11.62 -2.69
CA TYR A 203 -0.57 -10.32 -3.28
C TYR A 203 -1.22 -10.10 -4.67
N ARG A 204 -1.63 -11.17 -5.36
CA ARG A 204 -2.21 -11.10 -6.71
C ARG A 204 -3.60 -10.48 -6.71
N LEU A 205 -3.89 -9.69 -7.74
CA LEU A 205 -5.16 -8.97 -7.87
C LEU A 205 -6.31 -9.86 -8.35
N ASP A 206 -6.01 -11.08 -8.80
CA ASP A 206 -6.96 -12.14 -9.15
C ASP A 206 -7.03 -13.27 -8.10
N SER A 207 -6.67 -12.96 -6.84
CA SER A 207 -7.01 -13.81 -5.69
C SER A 207 -8.47 -13.62 -5.29
N ASP A 208 -9.07 -14.57 -4.56
CA ASP A 208 -10.38 -14.39 -3.92
C ASP A 208 -10.34 -13.23 -2.91
N PHE A 209 -9.23 -13.11 -2.16
CA PHE A 209 -8.95 -12.01 -1.23
C PHE A 209 -7.62 -11.33 -1.56
N PRO A 210 -7.60 -10.37 -2.51
CA PRO A 210 -6.39 -9.66 -2.89
C PRO A 210 -5.81 -8.84 -1.74
N ASN A 211 -4.59 -9.17 -1.34
CA ASN A 211 -3.82 -8.49 -0.30
C ASN A 211 -2.51 -7.90 -0.88
N PRO A 212 -2.56 -6.93 -1.81
CA PRO A 212 -1.36 -6.30 -2.34
C PRO A 212 -0.64 -5.49 -1.23
N TYR A 213 0.68 -5.35 -1.35
CA TYR A 213 1.51 -4.65 -0.36
C TYR A 213 1.17 -3.16 -0.18
N GLY A 214 0.36 -2.59 -1.08
CA GLY A 214 -0.28 -1.29 -0.97
C GLY A 214 -1.21 -1.03 -2.17
N LYS A 215 -1.95 0.06 -2.09
CA LYS A 215 -2.70 0.68 -3.20
C LYS A 215 -2.95 2.16 -2.87
N VAL A 216 -3.06 2.99 -3.90
CA VAL A 216 -3.36 4.42 -3.82
C VAL A 216 -4.83 4.66 -4.19
N TYR A 217 -5.52 5.47 -3.40
CA TYR A 217 -6.93 5.83 -3.58
C TYR A 217 -7.08 7.31 -3.92
N ARG A 218 -8.13 7.66 -4.66
CA ARG A 218 -8.48 9.06 -4.93
C ARG A 218 -9.07 9.68 -3.66
N ARG A 219 -8.70 10.93 -3.36
CA ARG A 219 -9.33 11.75 -2.33
C ARG A 219 -10.68 12.28 -2.84
N HIS A 220 -11.55 12.65 -1.91
CA HIS A 220 -12.69 13.52 -2.21
C HIS A 220 -12.15 14.94 -2.50
N GLU A 221 -11.55 15.58 -1.49
CA GLU A 221 -10.99 16.92 -1.61
C GLU A 221 -9.52 16.96 -2.08
N PRO A 222 -9.16 17.85 -3.02
CA PRO A 222 -7.77 18.07 -3.42
C PRO A 222 -6.97 18.82 -2.36
N LEU A 223 -5.74 18.37 -2.08
CA LEU A 223 -4.77 19.12 -1.27
C LEU A 223 -4.12 20.29 -2.05
N PRO A 224 -3.35 21.16 -1.39
CA PRO A 224 -2.38 22.04 -2.06
C PRO A 224 -1.39 21.25 -2.93
N MET A 225 -0.77 21.92 -3.91
CA MET A 225 0.25 21.28 -4.75
C MET A 225 1.51 20.98 -3.93
N THR A 226 2.09 19.81 -4.13
CA THR A 226 3.38 19.44 -3.53
C THR A 226 4.50 19.95 -4.42
N HIS A 227 5.17 21.03 -4.00
CA HIS A 227 6.33 21.57 -4.69
C HIS A 227 7.61 20.85 -4.27
N VAL A 228 8.46 20.52 -5.25
CA VAL A 228 9.69 19.74 -5.02
C VAL A 228 10.85 20.41 -5.74
N ASP A 229 11.58 21.24 -4.98
CA ASP A 229 12.77 21.94 -5.44
C ASP A 229 13.91 20.96 -5.80
N LEU A 230 14.19 20.83 -7.09
CA LEU A 230 15.19 19.91 -7.62
C LEU A 230 16.63 20.37 -7.33
N SER A 231 16.85 21.66 -7.06
CA SER A 231 18.18 22.22 -6.75
C SER A 231 18.70 21.74 -5.39
N LYS A 232 17.79 21.40 -4.46
CA LYS A 232 18.13 20.87 -3.14
C LYS A 232 18.55 19.39 -3.16
N LYS A 233 18.27 18.66 -4.25
CA LYS A 233 18.56 17.23 -4.40
C LYS A 233 19.93 17.03 -5.06
N THR A 234 20.95 16.87 -4.22
CA THR A 234 22.36 16.80 -4.60
C THR A 234 22.80 15.46 -5.21
N LYS A 235 22.05 14.38 -4.96
CA LYS A 235 22.38 13.02 -5.42
C LYS A 235 21.40 12.50 -6.46
N PHE A 236 21.89 11.63 -7.34
CA PHE A 236 21.12 11.14 -8.49
C PHE A 236 20.11 10.04 -8.11
N ALA A 237 20.55 8.79 -7.98
CA ALA A 237 19.69 7.65 -7.64
C ALA A 237 20.19 6.89 -6.41
N ALA A 238 19.25 6.27 -5.67
CA ALA A 238 19.56 5.34 -4.57
C ALA A 238 18.89 3.99 -4.75
N TRP A 239 19.55 2.92 -4.29
CA TRP A 239 18.99 1.56 -4.26
C TRP A 239 19.29 0.87 -2.92
N PHE A 240 18.26 0.60 -2.10
CA PHE A 240 18.43 -0.14 -0.84
C PHE A 240 18.15 -1.63 -1.07
N VAL A 241 19.16 -2.48 -0.88
CA VAL A 241 19.10 -3.88 -1.30
C VAL A 241 20.00 -4.80 -0.44
N SER A 242 19.52 -6.01 -0.20
CA SER A 242 20.22 -7.07 0.57
C SER A 242 20.03 -8.48 -0.03
N ASN A 243 19.60 -8.55 -1.28
CA ASN A 243 19.45 -9.78 -2.07
C ASN A 243 19.78 -9.43 -3.53
N CYS A 244 21.03 -9.63 -3.93
CA CYS A 244 21.61 -9.01 -5.13
C CYS A 244 21.27 -9.82 -6.39
N ALA A 245 21.68 -11.08 -6.40
CA ALA A 245 21.42 -12.03 -7.47
C ALA A 245 20.00 -12.59 -7.35
N THR A 246 19.07 -12.05 -8.14
CA THR A 246 17.70 -12.56 -8.25
C THR A 246 17.45 -13.13 -9.64
N ILE A 247 16.49 -14.05 -9.73
CA ILE A 247 16.10 -14.72 -10.99
C ILE A 247 15.73 -13.69 -12.09
N GLY A 248 15.13 -12.57 -11.70
CA GLY A 248 14.82 -11.44 -12.58
C GLY A 248 16.00 -10.54 -12.97
N GLY A 249 17.25 -10.88 -12.60
CA GLY A 249 18.46 -10.18 -13.08
C GLY A 249 18.71 -8.78 -12.53
N ARG A 250 18.06 -8.36 -11.43
CA ARG A 250 18.02 -6.94 -11.02
C ARG A 250 19.38 -6.28 -10.77
N ARG A 251 20.38 -7.00 -10.23
CA ARG A 251 21.75 -6.47 -10.11
C ARG A 251 22.38 -6.22 -11.48
N SER A 252 22.18 -7.09 -12.46
CA SER A 252 22.72 -6.93 -13.82
C SER A 252 22.09 -5.80 -14.62
N PHE A 253 20.86 -5.40 -14.27
CA PHE A 253 20.27 -4.18 -14.79
C PHE A 253 20.92 -2.94 -14.18
N ILE A 254 21.18 -2.96 -12.86
CA ILE A 254 21.94 -1.91 -12.15
C ILE A 254 23.37 -1.79 -12.67
N ASP A 255 24.09 -2.91 -12.85
CA ASP A 255 25.44 -3.00 -13.45
C ASP A 255 25.52 -2.32 -14.85
N THR A 256 24.38 -2.16 -15.52
CA THR A 256 24.28 -1.54 -16.85
C THR A 256 23.80 -0.09 -16.78
N LEU A 257 22.99 0.28 -15.79
CA LEU A 257 22.63 1.67 -15.51
C LEU A 257 23.80 2.47 -14.91
N GLU A 258 24.64 1.85 -14.07
CA GLU A 258 25.85 2.45 -13.49
C GLU A 258 26.90 2.89 -14.56
N LYS A 259 26.73 2.49 -15.82
CA LYS A 259 27.54 2.96 -16.97
C LYS A 259 27.15 4.36 -17.45
N TRP A 260 25.99 4.86 -17.03
CA TRP A 260 25.35 6.06 -17.58
C TRP A 260 24.92 7.08 -16.51
N ILE A 261 24.64 6.63 -15.28
CA ILE A 261 24.11 7.43 -14.17
C ILE A 261 24.64 6.96 -12.79
N ASP A 262 24.84 7.90 -11.88
CA ASP A 262 25.28 7.60 -10.51
C ASP A 262 24.18 6.94 -9.68
N ILE A 263 24.49 5.80 -9.04
CA ILE A 263 23.55 5.02 -8.23
C ILE A 263 24.21 4.64 -6.90
N ASP A 264 23.74 5.22 -5.80
CA ASP A 264 24.23 4.89 -4.46
C ASP A 264 23.54 3.63 -3.91
N ILE A 265 24.32 2.58 -3.68
CA ILE A 265 23.79 1.25 -3.32
C ILE A 265 24.03 0.95 -1.85
N TYR A 266 22.92 0.78 -1.11
CA TYR A 266 22.89 0.59 0.33
C TYR A 266 22.50 -0.84 0.72
N GLY A 267 23.16 -1.37 1.76
CA GLY A 267 22.91 -2.71 2.30
C GLY A 267 23.89 -3.74 1.77
N ALA A 268 23.57 -5.03 1.91
CA ALA A 268 24.51 -6.14 1.66
C ALA A 268 24.93 -6.33 0.18
N CYS A 269 24.54 -5.44 -0.73
CA CYS A 269 24.87 -5.47 -2.17
C CYS A 269 25.63 -4.20 -2.64
N GLY A 270 26.11 -3.38 -1.71
CA GLY A 270 26.89 -2.17 -1.98
C GLY A 270 27.72 -1.75 -0.76
N ALA A 271 28.49 -0.68 -0.90
CA ALA A 271 29.37 -0.21 0.17
C ALA A 271 28.64 0.60 1.27
N LEU A 272 27.48 1.20 0.95
CA LEU A 272 26.78 2.12 1.83
C LEU A 272 25.86 1.40 2.80
N LYS A 273 25.59 2.03 3.95
CA LYS A 273 24.82 1.44 5.04
C LYS A 273 23.66 2.35 5.47
N CYS A 274 22.52 1.70 5.68
CA CYS A 274 21.33 2.21 6.35
C CYS A 274 20.85 1.03 7.21
N ASP A 275 20.80 1.20 8.54
CA ASP A 275 20.25 0.14 9.40
C ASP A 275 18.74 0.02 9.14
N ARG A 276 18.23 -1.22 9.15
CA ARG A 276 16.79 -1.49 9.07
C ARG A 276 16.02 -0.85 10.24
N LYS A 277 16.66 -0.65 11.39
CA LYS A 277 16.12 0.07 12.56
C LYS A 277 15.85 1.56 12.27
N ASP A 278 16.69 2.19 11.45
CA ASP A 278 16.68 3.65 11.20
C ASP A 278 15.96 4.05 9.91
N GLN A 279 15.33 3.10 9.22
CA GLN A 279 14.80 3.30 7.86
C GLN A 279 13.79 4.45 7.77
N TRP A 280 12.80 4.48 8.67
CA TRP A 280 11.74 5.50 8.63
C TRP A 280 12.15 6.84 9.26
N SER A 281 12.99 6.81 10.30
CA SER A 281 13.40 7.98 11.07
C SER A 281 14.54 8.78 10.42
N THR A 282 15.47 8.10 9.76
CA THR A 282 16.71 8.69 9.22
C THR A 282 16.85 8.44 7.72
N CYS A 283 16.82 7.18 7.27
CA CYS A 283 17.21 6.87 5.90
C CYS A 283 16.23 7.40 4.86
N TYR A 284 14.92 7.31 5.10
CA TYR A 284 13.91 7.82 4.18
C TYR A 284 13.86 9.35 4.13
N LYS A 285 14.20 10.06 5.22
CA LYS A 285 14.40 11.52 5.18
C LYS A 285 15.61 11.90 4.34
N MET A 286 16.70 11.13 4.44
CA MET A 286 17.89 11.27 3.60
C MET A 286 17.59 11.00 2.11
N LEU A 287 16.80 9.97 1.79
CA LEU A 287 16.28 9.77 0.43
C LEU A 287 15.47 10.99 -0.07
N GLU A 288 14.46 11.39 0.69
CA GLU A 288 13.55 12.46 0.30
C GLU A 288 14.27 13.81 0.13
N LYS A 289 15.22 14.12 1.02
CA LYS A 289 16.01 15.35 0.97
C LYS A 289 17.03 15.33 -0.16
N ASP A 290 17.88 14.30 -0.21
CA ASP A 290 19.13 14.38 -0.98
C ASP A 290 19.02 13.81 -2.41
N TYR A 291 18.08 12.89 -2.68
CA TYR A 291 18.05 12.13 -3.95
C TYR A 291 16.90 12.52 -4.89
N LYS A 292 17.15 12.38 -6.20
CA LYS A 292 16.18 12.59 -7.29
C LYS A 292 15.36 11.33 -7.60
N PHE A 293 16.00 10.16 -7.57
CA PHE A 293 15.36 8.89 -7.90
C PHE A 293 15.62 7.82 -6.85
N TYR A 294 14.65 6.92 -6.65
CA TYR A 294 14.85 5.70 -5.88
C TYR A 294 14.45 4.48 -6.69
N PHE A 295 15.28 3.44 -6.68
CA PHE A 295 15.08 2.24 -7.47
C PHE A 295 14.29 1.19 -6.69
N SER A 296 12.97 1.20 -6.89
CA SER A 296 11.98 0.25 -6.36
C SER A 296 12.03 -1.10 -7.11
N PHE A 297 13.22 -1.67 -7.29
CA PHE A 297 13.44 -2.86 -8.11
C PHE A 297 13.11 -4.14 -7.33
N GLU A 298 12.18 -4.95 -7.83
CA GLU A 298 11.66 -6.12 -7.11
C GLU A 298 12.59 -7.33 -7.13
N ASN A 299 12.46 -8.20 -6.12
CA ASN A 299 13.20 -9.46 -6.06
C ASN A 299 12.66 -10.54 -7.02
N SER A 300 11.52 -10.29 -7.69
CA SER A 300 10.98 -11.13 -8.76
C SER A 300 10.12 -10.35 -9.73
N LEU A 301 10.18 -10.77 -11.00
CA LEU A 301 9.34 -10.27 -12.08
C LEU A 301 8.16 -11.23 -12.23
N CYS A 302 7.09 -11.06 -11.44
CA CYS A 302 5.88 -11.89 -11.50
C CYS A 302 4.64 -10.99 -11.60
N LYS A 303 3.59 -11.47 -12.30
CA LYS A 303 2.28 -10.80 -12.39
C LYS A 303 1.84 -10.26 -11.02
N ASP A 304 1.40 -9.00 -10.98
CA ASP A 304 0.89 -8.28 -9.79
C ASP A 304 1.89 -8.05 -8.64
N TYR A 305 3.12 -8.57 -8.71
CA TYR A 305 4.10 -8.46 -7.63
C TYR A 305 4.75 -7.06 -7.58
N ALA A 306 4.16 -6.21 -6.75
CA ALA A 306 4.72 -4.93 -6.27
C ALA A 306 4.64 -4.89 -4.74
N THR A 307 5.71 -4.42 -4.09
CA THR A 307 5.94 -4.61 -2.65
C THR A 307 6.16 -3.29 -1.88
N GLU A 308 6.57 -3.39 -0.61
CA GLU A 308 7.00 -2.24 0.20
C GLU A 308 8.07 -1.37 -0.48
N LYS A 309 8.91 -1.95 -1.36
CA LYS A 309 9.96 -1.24 -2.13
C LYS A 309 9.38 -0.13 -3.00
N PHE A 310 8.14 -0.29 -3.46
CA PHE A 310 7.39 0.71 -4.20
C PHE A 310 6.50 1.55 -3.26
N PHE A 311 5.64 0.88 -2.48
CA PHE A 311 4.59 1.58 -1.73
C PHE A 311 5.09 2.41 -0.53
N ASN A 312 6.31 2.20 -0.03
CA ASN A 312 6.89 3.12 0.96
C ASN A 312 7.41 4.42 0.31
N ILE A 313 7.88 4.36 -0.93
CA ILE A 313 8.54 5.48 -1.62
C ILE A 313 7.53 6.50 -2.12
N LEU A 314 6.34 6.06 -2.54
CA LEU A 314 5.21 6.95 -2.90
C LEU A 314 4.82 7.95 -1.79
N LYS A 315 5.16 7.66 -0.53
CA LYS A 315 4.93 8.57 0.61
C LYS A 315 5.84 9.79 0.56
N LEU A 316 7.07 9.61 0.07
CA LEU A 316 8.14 10.60 0.00
C LEU A 316 8.08 11.45 -1.27
N ASN A 317 8.81 12.56 -1.31
CA ASN A 317 8.94 13.47 -2.45
C ASN A 317 10.20 13.16 -3.28
N ILE A 318 10.26 11.93 -3.78
CA ILE A 318 11.30 11.36 -4.65
C ILE A 318 10.62 10.46 -5.70
N ILE A 319 11.15 10.40 -6.93
CA ILE A 319 10.50 9.62 -8.00
C ILE A 319 10.90 8.14 -7.89
N PRO A 320 9.95 7.20 -7.70
CA PRO A 320 10.24 5.77 -7.74
C PRO A 320 10.41 5.28 -9.18
N VAL A 321 11.54 4.63 -9.46
CA VAL A 321 11.74 3.84 -10.69
C VAL A 321 11.52 2.38 -10.35
N VAL A 322 10.51 1.75 -10.96
CA VAL A 322 10.14 0.36 -10.69
C VAL A 322 10.72 -0.58 -11.74
N TYR A 323 11.09 -1.78 -11.30
CA TYR A 323 11.50 -2.90 -12.15
C TYR A 323 10.83 -4.15 -11.59
N GLY A 324 9.73 -4.56 -12.23
CA GLY A 324 8.76 -5.53 -11.72
C GLY A 324 7.58 -5.70 -12.67
N LEU A 325 6.78 -6.75 -12.47
CA LEU A 325 5.56 -7.02 -13.26
C LEU A 325 4.29 -6.80 -12.42
N GLY A 326 4.38 -5.87 -11.46
CA GLY A 326 3.22 -5.36 -10.74
C GLY A 326 2.22 -4.69 -11.68
N SER A 327 0.92 -4.83 -11.39
CA SER A 327 -0.14 -4.09 -12.08
C SER A 327 -0.21 -2.65 -11.56
N TYR A 328 0.91 -1.92 -11.68
CA TYR A 328 1.12 -0.60 -11.08
C TYR A 328 0.02 0.40 -11.45
N HIS A 329 -0.54 0.31 -12.67
CA HIS A 329 -1.65 1.16 -13.14
C HIS A 329 -3.00 0.92 -12.43
N LEU A 330 -3.19 -0.24 -11.78
CA LEU A 330 -4.36 -0.54 -10.92
C LEU A 330 -4.12 -0.21 -9.44
N GLN A 331 -2.85 -0.01 -9.07
CA GLN A 331 -2.36 0.13 -7.69
C GLN A 331 -1.89 1.55 -7.36
N ALA A 332 -1.48 2.35 -8.36
CA ALA A 332 -1.00 3.72 -8.24
C ALA A 332 -1.41 4.57 -9.46
N PRO A 333 -1.51 5.91 -9.34
CA PRO A 333 -1.86 6.77 -10.47
C PRO A 333 -0.85 6.68 -11.62
N PRO A 334 -1.25 6.87 -12.89
CA PRO A 334 -0.29 7.10 -13.95
C PRO A 334 0.59 8.31 -13.61
N HIS A 335 1.84 8.31 -14.10
CA HIS A 335 2.80 9.39 -13.84
C HIS A 335 3.09 9.63 -12.33
N SER A 336 2.96 8.60 -11.49
CA SER A 336 3.46 8.60 -10.10
C SER A 336 4.76 7.78 -9.91
N TYR A 337 5.25 7.17 -10.99
CA TYR A 337 6.41 6.28 -11.05
C TYR A 337 6.94 6.17 -12.49
N ILE A 338 8.19 5.74 -12.62
CA ILE A 338 8.82 5.40 -13.91
C ILE A 338 8.95 3.88 -13.97
N ASN A 339 8.29 3.22 -14.93
CA ASN A 339 8.49 1.78 -15.15
C ASN A 339 9.66 1.55 -16.09
N ALA A 340 10.74 0.93 -15.58
CA ALA A 340 11.91 0.60 -16.38
C ALA A 340 11.58 -0.32 -17.57
N LEU A 341 10.57 -1.20 -17.44
CA LEU A 341 10.15 -2.11 -18.51
C LEU A 341 9.40 -1.41 -19.66
N ASN A 342 9.14 -0.10 -19.57
CA ASN A 342 8.58 0.69 -20.67
C ASN A 342 9.66 1.26 -21.61
N PHE A 343 10.95 1.11 -21.29
CA PHE A 343 12.06 1.65 -22.08
C PHE A 343 12.67 0.59 -22.99
N PRO A 344 13.17 0.96 -24.19
CA PRO A 344 13.74 -0.01 -25.13
C PRO A 344 15.10 -0.57 -24.70
N SER A 345 15.82 0.13 -23.81
CA SER A 345 17.15 -0.20 -23.30
C SER A 345 17.43 0.49 -21.95
N ALA A 346 18.43 0.01 -21.21
CA ALA A 346 18.91 0.64 -19.98
C ALA A 346 19.43 2.05 -20.26
N LYS A 347 20.13 2.27 -21.39
CA LYS A 347 20.57 3.62 -21.79
C LYS A 347 19.37 4.56 -21.99
N ALA A 348 18.30 4.13 -22.65
CA ALA A 348 17.13 4.98 -22.87
C ALA A 348 16.42 5.38 -21.56
N LEU A 349 16.42 4.49 -20.55
CA LEU A 349 15.99 4.85 -19.20
C LEU A 349 16.94 5.88 -18.57
N ALA A 350 18.25 5.65 -18.63
CA ALA A 350 19.24 6.56 -18.08
C ALA A 350 19.18 7.97 -18.71
N ASP A 351 19.04 8.06 -20.03
CA ASP A 351 18.87 9.32 -20.77
C ASP A 351 17.61 10.09 -20.31
N TYR A 352 16.51 9.38 -20.06
CA TYR A 352 15.27 9.99 -19.54
C TYR A 352 15.40 10.47 -18.09
N LEU A 353 16.05 9.68 -17.22
CA LEU A 353 16.37 10.09 -15.85
C LEU A 353 17.33 11.30 -15.85
N LEU A 354 18.28 11.36 -16.78
CA LEU A 354 19.18 12.50 -16.97
C LEU A 354 18.43 13.76 -17.41
N TYR A 355 17.46 13.65 -18.32
CA TYR A 355 16.55 14.74 -18.69
C TYR A 355 15.78 15.27 -17.47
N LEU A 356 15.07 14.38 -16.75
CA LEU A 356 14.31 14.76 -15.56
C LEU A 356 15.19 15.38 -14.47
N SER A 357 16.43 14.87 -14.29
CA SER A 357 17.36 15.40 -13.28
C SER A 357 17.84 16.83 -13.53
N LYS A 358 17.55 17.39 -14.71
CA LYS A 358 17.93 18.73 -15.16
C LYS A 358 16.72 19.63 -15.47
N ASN A 359 15.49 19.12 -15.37
CA ASN A 359 14.26 19.84 -15.70
C ASN A 359 13.32 19.90 -14.50
N GLN A 360 13.28 21.06 -13.82
CA GLN A 360 12.44 21.33 -12.65
C GLN A 360 10.95 21.00 -12.91
N THR A 361 10.39 21.49 -14.02
CA THR A 361 8.97 21.34 -14.34
C THR A 361 8.60 19.88 -14.58
N ALA A 362 9.34 19.19 -15.45
CA ALA A 362 9.08 17.78 -15.76
C ALA A 362 9.35 16.85 -14.56
N TYR A 363 10.21 17.25 -13.62
CA TYR A 363 10.41 16.54 -12.36
C TYR A 363 9.23 16.77 -11.39
N GLU A 364 8.67 17.98 -11.30
CA GLU A 364 7.51 18.27 -10.45
C GLU A 364 6.19 17.65 -10.94
N GLU A 365 6.04 17.40 -12.25
CA GLU A 365 4.88 16.70 -12.83
C GLU A 365 4.62 15.34 -12.14
N TYR A 366 5.68 14.61 -11.78
CA TYR A 366 5.62 13.33 -11.06
C TYR A 366 5.06 13.39 -9.62
N PHE A 367 4.75 14.58 -9.10
CA PHE A 367 4.17 14.77 -7.77
C PHE A 367 2.73 15.31 -7.79
N GLN A 368 2.22 15.75 -8.96
CA GLN A 368 0.85 16.28 -9.10
C GLN A 368 -0.24 15.31 -8.61
N TRP A 369 0.00 14.00 -8.74
CA TRP A 369 -0.95 12.98 -8.28
C TRP A 369 -1.23 13.04 -6.77
N LYS A 370 -0.27 13.47 -5.93
CA LYS A 370 -0.40 13.56 -4.45
C LYS A 370 -1.53 14.50 -4.04
N ARG A 371 -1.80 15.55 -4.83
CA ARG A 371 -2.92 16.48 -4.63
C ARG A 371 -4.26 15.75 -4.57
N PHE A 372 -4.47 14.79 -5.45
CA PHE A 372 -5.77 14.13 -5.66
C PHE A 372 -5.86 12.73 -5.04
N HIS A 373 -4.82 12.25 -4.34
CA HIS A 373 -4.71 10.86 -3.93
C HIS A 373 -4.05 10.67 -2.55
N TYR A 374 -4.29 9.51 -1.95
CA TYR A 374 -3.70 9.09 -0.68
C TYR A 374 -3.39 7.58 -0.67
N GLN A 375 -2.50 7.18 0.24
CA GLN A 375 -2.29 5.78 0.59
C GLN A 375 -2.97 5.50 1.94
N PRO A 376 -3.55 4.31 2.14
CA PRO A 376 -4.13 3.91 3.40
C PRO A 376 -3.06 3.73 4.47
N THR A 377 -3.48 3.75 5.73
CA THR A 377 -2.68 3.29 6.87
C THR A 377 -2.32 1.80 6.73
N GLN A 378 -1.34 1.33 7.49
CA GLN A 378 -0.97 -0.09 7.48
C GLN A 378 -2.08 -0.97 8.07
N TRP A 379 -2.81 -0.49 9.08
CA TRP A 379 -3.99 -1.18 9.63
C TRP A 379 -5.06 -1.37 8.56
N GLU A 380 -5.42 -0.30 7.85
CA GLU A 380 -6.45 -0.37 6.80
C GLU A 380 -6.05 -1.34 5.67
N LYS A 381 -4.79 -1.30 5.24
CA LYS A 381 -4.30 -2.25 4.23
C LYS A 381 -4.50 -3.71 4.66
N VAL A 382 -4.13 -4.04 5.90
CA VAL A 382 -4.28 -5.40 6.44
C VAL A 382 -5.76 -5.76 6.59
N ALA A 383 -6.59 -4.86 7.12
CA ALA A 383 -7.96 -5.13 7.48
C ALA A 383 -8.90 -5.44 6.30
N ARG A 384 -8.70 -4.81 5.13
CA ARG A 384 -9.63 -4.94 3.99
C ARG A 384 -9.89 -6.40 3.54
N PRO A 385 -8.88 -7.21 3.18
CA PRO A 385 -9.13 -8.59 2.73
C PRO A 385 -9.73 -9.46 3.84
N TRP A 386 -9.51 -9.15 5.13
CA TRP A 386 -10.19 -9.85 6.23
C TRP A 386 -11.67 -9.51 6.34
N CYS A 387 -12.06 -8.23 6.15
CA CYS A 387 -13.47 -7.87 6.05
C CYS A 387 -14.14 -8.57 4.86
N GLN A 388 -13.47 -8.62 3.69
CA GLN A 388 -13.99 -9.30 2.50
C GLN A 388 -14.13 -10.81 2.71
N LEU A 389 -13.17 -11.46 3.39
CA LEU A 389 -13.25 -12.88 3.75
C LEU A 389 -14.41 -13.15 4.74
N CYS A 390 -14.62 -12.25 5.71
CA CYS A 390 -15.78 -12.34 6.59
C CYS A 390 -17.09 -12.23 5.81
N GLU A 391 -17.22 -11.27 4.88
CA GLU A 391 -18.39 -11.14 4.01
C GLU A 391 -18.66 -12.40 3.17
N GLN A 392 -17.64 -12.99 2.54
CA GLN A 392 -17.82 -14.20 1.72
C GLN A 392 -18.24 -15.43 2.54
N LEU A 393 -17.81 -15.56 3.80
CA LEU A 393 -18.24 -16.68 4.67
C LEU A 393 -19.74 -16.71 4.99
N HIS A 394 -20.46 -15.62 4.73
CA HIS A 394 -21.92 -15.54 4.88
C HIS A 394 -22.70 -15.71 3.57
N ILE A 395 -22.04 -15.68 2.39
CA ILE A 395 -22.75 -15.70 1.08
C ILE A 395 -22.23 -16.74 0.07
N ASP A 396 -20.93 -17.07 0.08
CA ASP A 396 -20.34 -17.93 -0.94
C ASP A 396 -20.46 -19.42 -0.58
N ASN A 397 -21.49 -20.06 -1.14
CA ASN A 397 -21.74 -21.49 -1.04
C ASN A 397 -21.00 -22.35 -2.09
N THR A 398 -20.15 -21.76 -2.96
CA THR A 398 -19.44 -22.52 -4.00
C THR A 398 -18.46 -23.55 -3.43
N LYS A 399 -18.17 -24.58 -4.23
CA LYS A 399 -17.20 -25.65 -3.89
C LYS A 399 -16.00 -25.62 -4.83
N ASN A 400 -15.55 -24.40 -5.17
CA ASN A 400 -14.36 -24.20 -5.98
C ASN A 400 -13.12 -24.79 -5.28
N VAL A 401 -12.16 -25.25 -6.08
CA VAL A 401 -10.89 -25.83 -5.60
C VAL A 401 -9.79 -25.46 -6.60
N TYR A 402 -8.65 -24.96 -6.12
CA TYR A 402 -7.57 -24.46 -6.96
C TYR A 402 -6.54 -25.56 -7.33
N ASP A 403 -6.13 -25.55 -8.60
CA ASP A 403 -4.79 -25.98 -9.00
C ASP A 403 -3.81 -24.83 -8.69
N LEU A 404 -3.11 -24.93 -7.56
CA LEU A 404 -2.21 -23.88 -7.11
C LEU A 404 -0.93 -23.80 -7.93
N HIS A 405 -0.44 -24.90 -8.49
CA HIS A 405 0.71 -24.86 -9.40
C HIS A 405 0.39 -24.06 -10.66
N LYS A 406 -0.72 -24.39 -11.33
CA LYS A 406 -1.19 -23.69 -12.51
C LYS A 406 -1.52 -22.24 -12.20
N TRP A 407 -2.42 -22.00 -11.24
CA TRP A 407 -2.85 -20.64 -10.93
C TRP A 407 -1.69 -19.79 -10.41
N PHE A 408 -1.00 -20.20 -9.33
CA PHE A 408 -0.01 -19.35 -8.67
C PHE A 408 1.35 -19.31 -9.36
N VAL A 409 1.81 -20.40 -9.98
CA VAL A 409 3.14 -20.45 -10.62
C VAL A 409 3.05 -20.15 -12.12
N GLU A 410 2.38 -21.02 -12.87
CA GLU A 410 2.35 -20.93 -14.33
C GLU A 410 1.67 -19.64 -14.80
N ASP A 411 0.52 -19.30 -14.21
CA ASP A 411 -0.29 -18.12 -14.58
C ASP A 411 0.15 -16.83 -13.86
N SER A 412 1.18 -16.87 -13.00
CA SER A 412 1.97 -15.67 -12.62
C SER A 412 2.96 -15.24 -13.72
N LYS A 413 3.20 -16.09 -14.74
CA LYS A 413 4.01 -15.82 -15.95
C LYS A 413 5.37 -15.16 -15.66
N CYS A 414 6.02 -15.58 -14.59
CA CYS A 414 7.21 -14.91 -14.06
C CYS A 414 8.37 -14.89 -15.07
N LYS A 415 9.07 -13.76 -15.16
CA LYS A 415 10.19 -13.53 -16.07
C LYS A 415 11.54 -13.66 -15.36
N THR A 416 12.56 -13.96 -16.14
CA THR A 416 13.93 -14.21 -15.68
C THR A 416 14.91 -13.34 -16.45
N ARG A 417 16.18 -13.28 -16.03
CA ARG A 417 17.25 -12.60 -16.79
C ARG A 417 17.42 -13.12 -18.22
N SER A 418 17.00 -14.34 -18.53
CA SER A 418 17.05 -14.94 -19.88
C SER A 418 15.72 -14.85 -20.65
N SER A 419 14.67 -14.25 -20.08
CA SER A 419 13.48 -13.88 -20.87
C SER A 419 13.87 -12.80 -21.89
N PRO A 420 13.56 -12.92 -23.21
CA PRO A 420 14.15 -12.08 -24.25
C PRO A 420 14.02 -10.56 -24.02
N GLU A 421 12.87 -10.11 -23.53
CA GLU A 421 12.59 -8.71 -23.24
C GLU A 421 13.42 -8.18 -22.06
N ILE A 422 13.71 -9.04 -21.08
CA ILE A 422 14.54 -8.72 -19.91
C ILE A 422 16.02 -8.80 -20.25
N HIS A 423 16.40 -9.78 -21.07
CA HIS A 423 17.77 -9.90 -21.56
C HIS A 423 18.17 -8.66 -22.36
N LYS A 424 17.31 -8.25 -23.32
CA LYS A 424 17.51 -7.05 -24.13
C LYS A 424 17.70 -5.79 -23.28
N LEU A 425 16.80 -5.55 -22.33
CA LEU A 425 16.84 -4.40 -21.42
C LEU A 425 18.08 -4.37 -20.50
N ILE A 426 18.78 -5.50 -20.35
CA ILE A 426 20.02 -5.64 -19.56
C ILE A 426 21.28 -5.60 -20.45
N SER A 427 21.18 -5.90 -21.75
CA SER A 427 22.30 -5.89 -22.69
C SER A 427 22.53 -4.55 -23.38
N GLU A 428 21.46 -3.76 -23.57
CA GLU A 428 21.44 -2.44 -24.25
C GLU A 428 21.23 -1.28 -23.26
#